data_AF-A0A143SZA4-F1
#
_entry.id   AF-A0A143SZA4-F1
#
_cell.length_a   1.000
_cell.length_b   1.000
_cell.length_c   1.000
_cell.angle_alpha   90.00
_cell.angle_beta   90.00
_cell.angle_gamma   90.00
#
_symmetry.space_group_name_H-M   'P 1'
#
loop_
_entity.id
_entity.type
_entity.pdbx_description
1 polymer ?
#
loop_
_entity_poly.entity_id
_entity_poly.type
_entity_poly.pdbx_seq_one_letter_code
_entity_poly.pdbx_strand_id
1 'polypeptide(L)'
;MRVRAVAGALVLAAVSLAGCSDQADGGDKDSPPNPFQQAKPLAKLSVPAAYDAGEGWDTALGGVPKRAANVPVVAVPGAGEVASIQGAANGYTTIVRAADTGRIKWSSAPWDIPTPNDAESSQTPGVTVVDQEGCEYIVTYAQGVRGKDALHDGTAVVSLAVYAAEGQGTSVKPLRQIDLPVEGEPVVRVSAYGGRVLVGLGNMVDSGLYPARSFAVNVVTGQSTAYDHPDDLLSPCGQADCARGRVIAATPEGPLVGVDNGGFGLVGHWFSDSVRPSGTERTGDLAPFNGLAYGVIDGHVLAGWQTRDKEDSTAANPMWSVHDLGTGRLQASMTCGYDLNNNINAGNYGSNREYGVVASPDGRYLAAGPVVFDLQRKKGICLAKSGDRKAIMIISIRDDGTAYGAVQQDSTAEGTEPAAVQVDLNEGPDTAKGLGRGTIVPLVTNMKGAGLFLSRDDNGALRVSLRRER
;
A
#
# COMPACT_ATOMS: atom_id res chain seq x y z
N MET A 1 26.09 42.14 37.91
CA MET A 1 25.82 43.57 38.24
C MET A 1 24.32 43.79 38.06
N ARG A 2 23.59 44.37 39.03
CA ARG A 2 22.08 44.43 39.09
C ARG A 2 21.40 43.06 39.30
N VAL A 3 20.42 42.78 40.18
CA VAL A 3 19.63 43.55 41.20
C VAL A 3 18.62 44.55 40.60
N ARG A 4 17.29 44.52 40.82
CA ARG A 4 16.39 43.96 41.88
C ARG A 4 14.96 43.67 41.30
N ALA A 5 13.94 43.26 42.07
CA ALA A 5 13.62 41.90 42.57
C ALA A 5 12.15 41.82 43.12
N VAL A 6 11.64 40.60 43.39
CA VAL A 6 10.57 40.25 44.39
C VAL A 6 9.06 40.39 44.06
N ALA A 7 8.27 39.40 44.53
CA ALA A 7 6.79 39.31 44.69
C ALA A 7 5.93 39.36 43.41
N GLY A 8 4.66 38.91 43.37
CA GLY A 8 3.72 38.27 44.33
C GLY A 8 2.28 38.41 43.76
N ALA A 9 1.23 37.69 44.16
CA ALA A 9 1.03 36.64 45.17
C ALA A 9 -0.16 35.73 44.76
N LEU A 10 -0.39 34.63 45.48
CA LEU A 10 -1.59 33.79 45.33
C LEU A 10 -2.84 34.46 45.94
N VAL A 11 -4.00 34.29 45.29
CA VAL A 11 -5.32 34.52 45.90
C VAL A 11 -6.19 33.30 45.62
N LEU A 12 -6.45 32.48 46.66
CA LEU A 12 -7.60 31.58 46.65
C LEU A 12 -8.81 32.35 47.17
N ALA A 13 -9.93 32.22 46.47
CA ALA A 13 -11.23 32.70 46.92
C ALA A 13 -12.23 31.54 46.89
N ALA A 14 -12.40 30.86 48.02
CA ALA A 14 -13.50 29.93 48.24
C ALA A 14 -14.59 30.65 49.05
N VAL A 15 -15.83 30.62 48.54
CA VAL A 15 -17.02 31.12 49.25
C VAL A 15 -18.08 30.03 49.20
N SER A 16 -18.76 29.81 50.32
CA SER A 16 -19.54 28.61 50.60
C SER A 16 -21.05 28.77 50.42
N LEU A 17 -21.69 27.66 50.04
CA LEU A 17 -23.10 27.29 50.20
C LEU A 17 -24.02 28.27 50.96
N ALA A 18 -25.05 28.73 50.23
CA ALA A 18 -26.40 28.95 50.74
C ALA A 18 -27.37 28.37 49.69
N GLY A 19 -28.49 27.78 50.09
CA GLY A 19 -29.38 27.06 49.17
C GLY A 19 -30.87 27.38 49.37
N CYS A 20 -31.69 26.85 48.47
CA CYS A 20 -33.15 26.75 48.59
C CYS A 20 -33.63 25.49 47.85
N SER A 21 -34.83 25.00 48.21
CA SER A 21 -35.65 24.09 47.40
C SER A 21 -36.22 24.86 46.17
N ASP A 22 -36.77 24.26 45.10
CA ASP A 22 -37.78 23.20 45.07
C ASP A 22 -37.84 22.42 43.73
N GLN A 23 -38.77 21.46 43.68
CA GLN A 23 -39.12 20.57 42.56
C GLN A 23 -39.26 21.26 41.18
N ALA A 24 -38.62 20.71 40.14
CA ALA A 24 -39.02 20.86 38.74
C ALA A 24 -38.56 19.66 37.89
N ASP A 25 -39.44 19.11 37.05
CA ASP A 25 -39.08 18.10 36.06
C ASP A 25 -38.28 18.72 34.90
N GLY A 26 -37.13 18.13 34.57
CA GLY A 26 -36.27 18.55 33.46
C GLY A 26 -35.47 17.36 32.93
N GLY A 27 -35.66 17.02 31.66
CA GLY A 27 -35.03 15.84 31.05
C GLY A 27 -33.52 16.00 30.87
N ASP A 28 -32.75 15.01 31.30
CA ASP A 28 -31.28 15.03 31.27
C ASP A 28 -30.76 15.05 29.82
N LYS A 29 -30.29 16.24 29.41
CA LYS A 29 -29.83 16.57 28.05
C LYS A 29 -28.56 17.41 28.07
N ASP A 30 -27.56 17.03 28.88
CA ASP A 30 -26.20 17.55 28.71
C ASP A 30 -25.09 16.53 29.04
N SER A 31 -25.34 15.25 28.72
CA SER A 31 -24.22 14.36 28.40
C SER A 31 -23.56 14.84 27.10
N PRO A 32 -22.23 15.07 27.05
CA PRO A 32 -21.53 15.43 25.82
C PRO A 32 -21.81 14.40 24.71
N PRO A 33 -22.11 14.83 23.46
CA PRO A 33 -22.41 13.89 22.38
C PRO A 33 -21.28 12.88 22.22
N ASN A 34 -21.61 11.58 22.30
CA ASN A 34 -20.63 10.52 22.14
C ASN A 34 -19.96 10.68 20.75
N PRO A 35 -18.63 10.85 20.66
CA PRO A 35 -17.94 11.11 19.39
C PRO A 35 -18.04 9.96 18.37
N PHE A 36 -18.57 8.80 18.79
CA PHE A 36 -18.86 7.64 17.93
C PHE A 36 -20.32 7.59 17.43
N GLN A 37 -21.21 8.52 17.82
CA GLN A 37 -22.58 8.59 17.28
C GLN A 37 -22.59 9.12 15.85
N GLN A 38 -22.33 8.25 14.88
CA GLN A 38 -22.73 8.49 13.50
C GLN A 38 -24.27 8.62 13.43
N ALA A 39 -24.77 9.63 12.71
CA ALA A 39 -26.21 9.86 12.54
C ALA A 39 -26.92 8.82 11.64
N LYS A 40 -26.24 7.72 11.29
CA LYS A 40 -26.76 6.56 10.57
C LYS A 40 -26.21 5.30 11.24
N PRO A 41 -26.99 4.21 11.37
CA PRO A 41 -26.47 2.92 11.81
C PRO A 41 -25.34 2.42 10.91
N LEU A 42 -24.38 1.70 11.50
CA LEU A 42 -23.30 1.06 10.76
C LEU A 42 -23.85 0.01 9.78
N ALA A 43 -23.11 -0.17 8.68
CA ALA A 43 -23.31 -1.26 7.75
C ALA A 43 -23.12 -2.61 8.43
N LYS A 44 -24.05 -3.53 8.17
CA LYS A 44 -23.95 -4.93 8.57
C LYS A 44 -22.88 -5.60 7.72
N LEU A 45 -21.69 -5.78 8.29
CA LEU A 45 -20.57 -6.48 7.67
C LEU A 45 -20.36 -7.82 8.39
N SER A 46 -20.01 -8.86 7.64
CA SER A 46 -19.34 -10.03 8.23
C SER A 46 -17.83 -9.75 8.19
N VAL A 47 -17.18 -9.79 9.35
CA VAL A 47 -15.75 -9.51 9.55
C VAL A 47 -15.13 -10.61 10.43
N PRO A 48 -13.78 -10.78 10.46
CA PRO A 48 -13.14 -11.76 11.31
C PRO A 48 -13.46 -11.52 12.79
N ALA A 49 -13.53 -12.60 13.58
CA ALA A 49 -13.99 -12.55 14.97
C ALA A 49 -13.16 -11.64 15.91
N ALA A 50 -11.92 -11.28 15.54
CA ALA A 50 -11.08 -10.32 16.26
C ALA A 50 -11.62 -8.87 16.21
N TYR A 51 -12.59 -8.58 15.34
CA TYR A 51 -13.20 -7.27 15.18
C TYR A 51 -14.68 -7.27 15.60
N ASP A 52 -15.19 -6.11 16.05
CA ASP A 52 -16.62 -5.91 16.25
C ASP A 52 -17.26 -5.16 15.07
N ALA A 53 -18.22 -5.81 14.41
CA ALA A 53 -18.98 -5.26 13.29
C ALA A 53 -19.89 -4.08 13.69
N GLY A 54 -20.20 -3.94 14.98
CA GLY A 54 -21.05 -2.91 15.58
C GLY A 54 -20.31 -1.70 16.16
N GLU A 55 -18.97 -1.71 16.20
CA GLU A 55 -18.18 -0.57 16.68
C GLU A 55 -17.20 -0.06 15.62
N GLY A 56 -17.15 1.26 15.43
CA GLY A 56 -16.32 1.91 14.42
C GLY A 56 -17.10 2.97 13.64
N TRP A 57 -16.81 3.11 12.34
CA TRP A 57 -17.47 4.08 11.47
C TRP A 57 -17.49 3.64 10.01
N ASP A 58 -18.46 4.16 9.26
CA ASP A 58 -18.57 4.00 7.81
C ASP A 58 -18.55 5.35 7.07
N THR A 59 -18.03 5.34 5.84
CA THR A 59 -18.28 6.40 4.85
C THR A 59 -18.43 5.80 3.45
N ALA A 60 -19.16 6.48 2.57
CA ALA A 60 -19.43 6.01 1.20
C ALA A 60 -18.86 6.99 0.18
N LEU A 61 -18.08 6.45 -0.76
CA LEU A 61 -17.45 7.18 -1.85
C LEU A 61 -18.26 6.93 -3.13
N GLY A 62 -19.07 7.93 -3.50
CA GLY A 62 -19.82 7.93 -4.75
C GLY A 62 -18.91 8.08 -5.97
N GLY A 63 -19.38 7.65 -7.13
CA GLY A 63 -18.67 7.79 -8.41
C GLY A 63 -17.57 6.76 -8.68
N VAL A 64 -17.17 5.93 -7.70
CA VAL A 64 -16.09 4.94 -7.86
C VAL A 64 -16.56 3.71 -8.66
N PRO A 65 -16.08 3.46 -9.90
CA PRO A 65 -16.54 2.36 -10.76
C PRO A 65 -16.34 0.98 -10.12
N LYS A 66 -17.13 -0.03 -10.53
CA LYS A 66 -17.01 -1.40 -9.99
C LYS A 66 -15.62 -2.02 -10.20
N ARG A 67 -15.00 -1.76 -11.36
CA ARG A 67 -13.63 -2.16 -11.72
C ARG A 67 -12.75 -0.90 -11.86
N ALA A 68 -12.64 -0.11 -10.80
CA ALA A 68 -11.75 1.06 -10.77
C ALA A 68 -10.28 0.64 -10.83
N ALA A 69 -9.46 1.32 -11.63
CA ALA A 69 -8.03 1.01 -11.77
C ALA A 69 -7.20 1.42 -10.53
N ASN A 70 -7.64 2.45 -9.81
CA ASN A 70 -7.09 2.90 -8.53
C ASN A 70 -8.14 2.72 -7.42
N VAL A 71 -7.68 2.43 -6.21
CA VAL A 71 -8.51 2.53 -5.00
C VAL A 71 -8.34 3.95 -4.44
N PRO A 72 -9.41 4.77 -4.33
CA PRO A 72 -9.32 6.15 -3.86
C PRO A 72 -9.27 6.25 -2.32
N VAL A 73 -8.54 5.34 -1.67
CA VAL A 73 -8.45 5.19 -0.20
C VAL A 73 -7.06 4.69 0.18
N VAL A 74 -6.42 5.30 1.17
CA VAL A 74 -5.19 4.78 1.79
C VAL A 74 -5.23 4.99 3.31
N ALA A 75 -4.61 4.07 4.05
CA ALA A 75 -4.32 4.27 5.46
C ALA A 75 -3.13 5.23 5.62
N VAL A 76 -3.09 5.95 6.74
CA VAL A 76 -2.07 6.96 7.07
C VAL A 76 -1.58 6.61 8.49
N PRO A 77 -0.72 5.58 8.65
CA PRO A 77 -0.49 4.92 9.93
C PRO A 77 0.17 5.80 10.99
N GLY A 78 1.08 6.71 10.59
CA GLY A 78 1.79 7.59 11.51
C GLY A 78 0.83 8.52 12.24
N ALA A 79 0.06 9.30 11.47
CA ALA A 79 -1.01 10.15 11.98
C ALA A 79 -2.15 9.34 12.65
N GLY A 80 -2.40 8.11 12.20
CA GLY A 80 -3.54 7.30 12.65
C GLY A 80 -4.84 7.65 11.94
N GLU A 81 -4.75 7.88 10.64
CA GLU A 81 -5.83 8.47 9.85
C GLU A 81 -6.10 7.64 8.59
N VAL A 82 -7.21 7.92 7.92
CA VAL A 82 -7.51 7.37 6.60
C VAL A 82 -7.82 8.52 5.65
N ALA A 83 -7.07 8.56 4.57
CA ALA A 83 -7.26 9.52 3.49
C ALA A 83 -8.08 8.87 2.37
N SER A 84 -9.06 9.58 1.85
CA SER A 84 -9.81 9.16 0.67
C SER A 84 -10.05 10.31 -0.29
N ILE A 85 -10.24 9.99 -1.57
CA ILE A 85 -10.62 10.97 -2.59
C ILE A 85 -12.12 10.93 -2.81
N GLN A 86 -12.75 12.11 -2.89
CA GLN A 86 -14.15 12.29 -3.25
C GLN A 86 -14.28 13.28 -4.42
N GLY A 87 -15.20 13.01 -5.36
CA GLY A 87 -15.53 13.94 -6.44
C GLY A 87 -16.23 15.20 -5.92
N ALA A 88 -15.89 16.35 -6.50
CA ALA A 88 -16.46 17.66 -6.23
C ALA A 88 -16.89 18.32 -7.56
N ALA A 89 -17.62 19.44 -7.48
CA ALA A 89 -18.15 20.12 -8.67
C ALA A 89 -17.07 20.54 -9.69
N ASN A 90 -15.87 20.88 -9.20
CA ASN A 90 -14.74 21.37 -10.00
C ASN A 90 -13.48 20.52 -9.73
N GLY A 91 -13.57 19.19 -9.92
CA GLY A 91 -12.44 18.26 -9.71
C GLY A 91 -12.63 17.37 -8.48
N TYR A 92 -11.56 17.17 -7.70
CA TYR A 92 -11.55 16.19 -6.61
C TYR A 92 -11.00 16.76 -5.30
N THR A 93 -11.55 16.31 -4.17
CA THR A 93 -11.07 16.65 -2.82
C THR A 93 -10.48 15.45 -2.10
N THR A 94 -9.33 15.66 -1.46
CA THR A 94 -8.79 14.77 -0.43
C THR A 94 -9.55 15.02 0.86
N ILE A 95 -10.08 13.96 1.49
CA ILE A 95 -10.74 14.02 2.80
C ILE A 95 -10.00 13.08 3.72
N VAL A 96 -9.52 13.60 4.85
CA VAL A 96 -8.77 12.81 5.83
C VAL A 96 -9.58 12.69 7.12
N ARG A 97 -9.74 11.47 7.60
CA ARG A 97 -10.53 11.12 8.77
C ARG A 97 -9.65 10.48 9.84
N ALA A 98 -9.86 10.86 11.10
CA ALA A 98 -9.26 10.16 12.21
C ALA A 98 -9.75 8.70 12.25
N ALA A 99 -8.84 7.72 12.30
CA ALA A 99 -9.23 6.31 12.27
C ALA A 99 -10.09 5.94 13.49
N ASP A 100 -9.88 6.63 14.62
CA ASP A 100 -10.56 6.37 15.89
C ASP A 100 -12.06 6.70 15.90
N THR A 101 -12.46 7.79 15.25
CA THR A 101 -13.77 8.46 15.40
C THR A 101 -14.45 8.76 14.06
N GLY A 102 -13.77 8.59 12.93
CA GLY A 102 -14.30 8.88 11.58
C GLY A 102 -14.57 10.35 11.29
N ARG A 103 -14.30 11.24 12.26
CA ARG A 103 -14.39 12.69 12.14
C ARG A 103 -13.37 13.16 11.10
N ILE A 104 -13.78 14.08 10.23
CA ILE A 104 -12.88 14.73 9.28
C ILE A 104 -11.88 15.57 10.08
N LYS A 105 -10.59 15.26 9.95
CA LYS A 105 -9.47 16.04 10.49
C LYS A 105 -9.23 17.26 9.61
N TRP A 106 -9.19 17.03 8.30
CA TRP A 106 -9.12 18.07 7.29
C TRP A 106 -9.68 17.62 5.94
N SER A 107 -9.97 18.60 5.09
CA SER A 107 -10.27 18.36 3.67
C SER A 107 -9.50 19.35 2.80
N SER A 108 -9.04 18.90 1.63
CA SER A 108 -8.41 19.79 0.67
C SER A 108 -9.43 20.78 0.08
N ALA A 109 -8.93 21.83 -0.56
CA ALA A 109 -9.68 22.47 -1.64
C ALA A 109 -9.81 21.47 -2.81
N PRO A 110 -10.84 21.57 -3.68
CA PRO A 110 -10.84 20.83 -4.93
C PRO A 110 -9.55 21.15 -5.69
N TRP A 111 -8.74 20.12 -5.98
CA TRP A 111 -7.48 20.33 -6.68
C TRP A 111 -7.67 20.17 -8.19
N ASP A 112 -6.94 21.01 -8.92
CA ASP A 112 -6.98 21.10 -10.37
C ASP A 112 -6.28 19.87 -10.99
N ILE A 113 -7.08 18.88 -11.37
CA ILE A 113 -6.63 17.67 -12.07
C ILE A 113 -6.43 17.95 -13.57
N PRO A 114 -5.53 17.20 -14.25
CA PRO A 114 -5.43 17.26 -15.70
C PRO A 114 -6.73 16.74 -16.34
N THR A 115 -7.06 17.24 -17.53
CA THR A 115 -8.28 16.87 -18.25
C THR A 115 -8.22 15.40 -18.66
N PRO A 116 -9.19 14.54 -18.30
CA PRO A 116 -9.20 13.14 -18.75
C PRO A 116 -9.14 13.05 -20.27
N ASN A 117 -8.34 12.11 -20.79
CA ASN A 117 -8.09 12.00 -22.24
C ASN A 117 -9.39 11.70 -23.00
N ASP A 118 -10.15 10.71 -22.51
CA ASP A 118 -11.49 10.37 -22.98
C ASP A 118 -12.55 10.75 -21.95
N ALA A 119 -13.61 11.44 -22.39
CA ALA A 119 -14.71 11.86 -21.52
C ALA A 119 -15.56 10.69 -20.97
N GLU A 120 -15.53 9.53 -21.62
CA GLU A 120 -16.15 8.28 -21.10
C GLU A 120 -15.20 7.48 -20.18
N SER A 121 -13.89 7.81 -20.19
CA SER A 121 -12.92 7.16 -19.29
C SER A 121 -13.09 7.69 -17.86
N SER A 122 -13.76 6.89 -17.03
CA SER A 122 -13.90 7.16 -15.59
C SER A 122 -12.61 6.84 -14.82
N GLN A 123 -11.50 7.45 -15.26
CA GLN A 123 -10.21 7.43 -14.55
C GLN A 123 -10.41 7.94 -13.13
N THR A 124 -10.42 7.01 -12.17
CA THR A 124 -10.55 7.32 -10.75
C THR A 124 -9.20 7.77 -10.24
N PRO A 125 -9.04 8.99 -9.69
CA PRO A 125 -7.79 9.41 -9.09
C PRO A 125 -7.38 8.46 -7.96
N GLY A 126 -6.08 8.18 -7.86
CA GLY A 126 -5.54 7.35 -6.79
C GLY A 126 -4.96 8.20 -5.66
N VAL A 127 -4.78 7.58 -4.51
CA VAL A 127 -4.09 8.16 -3.35
C VAL A 127 -3.08 7.18 -2.80
N THR A 128 -1.92 7.68 -2.37
CA THR A 128 -0.90 6.92 -1.65
C THR A 128 -0.38 7.74 -0.48
N VAL A 129 0.38 7.09 0.41
CA VAL A 129 1.09 7.70 1.52
C VAL A 129 2.59 7.41 1.38
N VAL A 130 3.44 8.36 1.78
CA VAL A 130 4.90 8.19 1.81
C VAL A 130 5.45 8.84 3.09
N ASP A 131 6.29 8.15 3.84
CA ASP A 131 7.21 8.84 4.74
C ASP A 131 8.43 9.29 3.93
N GLN A 132 8.77 10.56 4.04
CA GLN A 132 10.05 11.08 3.55
C GLN A 132 10.60 12.07 4.58
N GLU A 133 11.87 11.91 4.94
CA GLU A 133 12.57 12.79 5.90
C GLU A 133 11.89 12.84 7.29
N GLY A 134 11.19 11.76 7.68
CA GLY A 134 10.48 11.65 8.95
C GLY A 134 9.14 12.40 8.98
N CYS A 135 8.62 12.77 7.81
CA CYS A 135 7.32 13.39 7.63
C CYS A 135 6.42 12.50 6.75
N GLU A 136 5.21 12.21 7.23
CA GLU A 136 4.20 11.47 6.47
C GLU A 136 3.43 12.40 5.53
N TYR A 137 3.46 12.10 4.23
CA TYR A 137 2.80 12.86 3.16
C TYR A 137 1.72 12.03 2.46
N ILE A 138 0.56 12.63 2.25
CA ILE A 138 -0.51 12.08 1.43
C ILE A 138 -0.37 12.64 0.01
N VAL A 139 -0.32 11.74 -0.98
CA VAL A 139 -0.12 12.10 -2.39
C VAL A 139 -1.30 11.58 -3.20
N THR A 140 -2.11 12.50 -3.73
CA THR A 140 -3.19 12.18 -4.66
C THR A 140 -2.73 12.37 -6.09
N TYR A 141 -3.09 11.45 -6.99
CA TYR A 141 -2.61 11.43 -8.37
C TYR A 141 -3.72 11.20 -9.39
N ALA A 142 -3.57 11.83 -10.56
CA ALA A 142 -4.45 11.69 -11.71
C ALA A 142 -3.64 11.81 -13.01
N GLN A 143 -4.07 11.10 -14.05
CA GLN A 143 -3.50 11.18 -15.40
C GLN A 143 -4.47 11.95 -16.31
N GLY A 144 -3.93 12.66 -17.30
CA GLY A 144 -4.73 13.42 -18.26
C GLY A 144 -3.88 14.34 -19.13
N VAL A 145 -4.51 15.30 -19.79
CA VAL A 145 -3.86 16.34 -20.60
C VAL A 145 -3.88 17.70 -19.88
N ARG A 146 -2.77 18.43 -19.94
CA ARG A 146 -2.62 19.83 -19.52
C ARG A 146 -2.51 20.75 -20.72
N GLY A 147 -3.03 21.98 -20.61
CA GLY A 147 -2.84 23.01 -21.64
C GLY A 147 -3.51 22.74 -22.99
N LYS A 148 -4.50 21.83 -23.04
CA LYS A 148 -5.30 21.57 -24.24
C LYS A 148 -6.35 22.67 -24.42
N ASP A 149 -6.39 23.28 -25.60
CA ASP A 149 -7.35 24.33 -25.97
C ASP A 149 -7.81 24.19 -27.44
N ALA A 150 -8.28 25.26 -28.07
CA ALA A 150 -8.76 25.25 -29.46
C ALA A 150 -7.64 25.36 -30.53
N LEU A 151 -6.39 25.55 -30.10
CA LEU A 151 -5.19 25.75 -30.94
C LEU A 151 -4.05 24.80 -30.56
N HIS A 152 -4.07 24.22 -29.36
CA HIS A 152 -3.04 23.33 -28.82
C HIS A 152 -3.64 22.01 -28.34
N ASP A 153 -3.06 20.87 -28.76
CA ASP A 153 -3.47 19.54 -28.29
C ASP A 153 -3.19 19.29 -26.80
N GLY A 154 -2.29 20.07 -26.21
CA GLY A 154 -1.81 19.96 -24.84
C GLY A 154 -0.70 18.92 -24.65
N THR A 155 -0.32 18.71 -23.38
CA THR A 155 0.72 17.75 -22.97
C THR A 155 0.09 16.70 -22.06
N ALA A 156 0.28 15.41 -22.35
CA ALA A 156 -0.13 14.33 -21.46
C ALA A 156 0.78 14.28 -20.22
N VAL A 157 0.17 14.15 -19.03
CA VAL A 157 0.89 14.13 -17.74
C VAL A 157 0.30 13.12 -16.76
N VAL A 158 1.10 12.76 -15.75
CA VAL A 158 0.61 12.32 -14.44
C VAL A 158 0.83 13.48 -13.47
N SER A 159 -0.27 14.08 -13.00
CA SER A 159 -0.25 15.13 -11.98
C SER A 159 -0.30 14.51 -10.58
N LEU A 160 0.58 14.96 -9.70
CA LEU A 160 0.60 14.66 -8.27
C LEU A 160 0.27 15.93 -7.47
N ALA A 161 -0.58 15.80 -6.46
CA ALA A 161 -0.81 16.83 -5.45
C ALA A 161 -0.40 16.29 -4.06
N VAL A 162 0.57 16.96 -3.43
CA VAL A 162 1.22 16.53 -2.18
C VAL A 162 0.66 17.33 -1.00
N TYR A 163 0.26 16.64 0.07
CA TYR A 163 -0.23 17.22 1.32
C TYR A 163 0.54 16.63 2.51
N ALA A 164 0.76 17.40 3.58
CA ALA A 164 1.18 16.82 4.86
C ALA A 164 0.02 16.02 5.47
N ALA A 165 0.32 14.88 6.11
CA ALA A 165 -0.70 14.10 6.82
C ALA A 165 -1.34 14.91 7.96
N GLU A 166 -0.52 15.63 8.74
CA GLU A 166 -0.90 16.45 9.91
C GLU A 166 -1.70 17.74 9.59
N GLY A 167 -2.30 17.85 8.42
CA GLY A 167 -3.16 18.97 8.03
C GLY A 167 -4.34 19.21 8.99
N GLN A 168 -4.90 20.42 8.97
CA GLN A 168 -6.05 20.78 9.80
C GLN A 168 -7.01 21.71 9.05
N GLY A 169 -8.32 21.53 9.29
CA GLY A 169 -9.36 22.43 8.79
C GLY A 169 -9.82 22.15 7.35
N THR A 170 -10.52 23.12 6.76
CA THR A 170 -11.15 22.98 5.44
C THR A 170 -10.39 23.76 4.37
N SER A 171 -10.52 23.31 3.11
CA SER A 171 -9.88 23.93 1.95
C SER A 171 -8.34 23.95 2.00
N VAL A 172 -7.73 22.93 2.60
CA VAL A 172 -6.27 22.75 2.64
C VAL A 172 -5.70 22.73 1.22
N LYS A 173 -4.68 23.55 0.96
CA LYS A 173 -3.96 23.55 -0.32
C LYS A 173 -2.87 22.48 -0.32
N PRO A 174 -2.55 21.87 -1.47
CA PRO A 174 -1.36 21.04 -1.57
C PRO A 174 -0.11 21.88 -1.30
N LEU A 175 0.88 21.27 -0.66
CA LEU A 175 2.22 21.84 -0.48
C LEU A 175 2.92 22.00 -1.84
N ARG A 176 2.71 21.04 -2.74
CA ARG A 176 3.28 20.98 -4.10
C ARG A 176 2.28 20.34 -5.06
N GLN A 177 2.25 20.86 -6.28
CA GLN A 177 1.70 20.16 -7.44
C GLN A 177 2.87 19.84 -8.38
N ILE A 178 2.91 18.63 -8.91
CA ILE A 178 4.03 18.09 -9.69
C ILE A 178 3.42 17.41 -10.91
N ASP A 179 3.64 17.97 -12.10
CA ASP A 179 3.20 17.36 -13.36
C ASP A 179 4.38 16.61 -13.99
N LEU A 180 4.27 15.28 -14.07
CA LEU A 180 5.23 14.40 -14.72
C LEU A 180 4.83 14.24 -16.19
N PRO A 181 5.67 14.62 -17.17
CA PRO A 181 5.33 14.45 -18.58
C PRO A 181 5.28 12.96 -18.95
N VAL A 182 4.29 12.56 -19.74
CA VAL A 182 4.17 11.18 -20.25
C VAL A 182 3.84 11.16 -21.74
N GLU A 183 4.19 10.07 -22.41
CA GLU A 183 3.91 9.87 -23.83
C GLU A 183 2.72 8.93 -24.02
N GLY A 184 1.72 9.37 -24.78
CA GLY A 184 0.50 8.59 -25.03
C GLY A 184 -0.29 8.32 -23.75
N GLU A 185 -0.80 7.10 -23.62
CA GLU A 185 -1.71 6.70 -22.55
C GLU A 185 -1.14 5.53 -21.73
N PRO A 186 -0.08 5.74 -20.92
CA PRO A 186 0.50 4.68 -20.13
C PRO A 186 -0.47 4.18 -19.06
N VAL A 187 -0.38 2.89 -18.76
CA VAL A 187 -0.96 2.28 -17.56
C VAL A 187 -0.13 2.73 -16.36
N VAL A 188 -0.69 3.64 -15.56
CA VAL A 188 -0.01 4.21 -14.39
C VAL A 188 0.00 3.23 -13.22
N ARG A 189 1.12 3.18 -12.51
CA ARG A 189 1.30 2.58 -11.19
C ARG A 189 1.92 3.62 -10.27
N VAL A 190 1.48 3.72 -9.02
CA VAL A 190 2.10 4.59 -8.02
C VAL A 190 2.35 3.80 -6.74
N SER A 191 3.57 3.86 -6.24
CA SER A 191 3.99 3.24 -4.97
C SER A 191 4.92 4.17 -4.19
N ALA A 192 5.21 3.83 -2.93
CA ALA A 192 6.01 4.65 -2.02
C ALA A 192 7.05 3.84 -1.20
N TYR A 193 7.16 2.53 -1.44
CA TYR A 193 7.77 1.56 -0.53
C TYR A 193 9.28 1.71 -0.28
N GLY A 194 9.97 2.59 -1.02
CA GLY A 194 11.39 2.90 -0.81
C GLY A 194 11.65 4.19 -0.01
N GLY A 195 10.62 4.90 0.47
CA GLY A 195 10.76 6.23 1.10
C GLY A 195 10.80 7.40 0.10
N ARG A 196 10.45 7.14 -1.16
CA ARG A 196 10.09 8.14 -2.18
C ARG A 196 8.93 7.62 -3.02
N VAL A 197 8.17 8.52 -3.63
CA VAL A 197 7.11 8.14 -4.57
C VAL A 197 7.74 7.65 -5.87
N LEU A 198 7.29 6.49 -6.35
CA LEU A 198 7.64 5.90 -7.63
C LEU A 198 6.39 5.84 -8.51
N VAL A 199 6.42 6.53 -9.65
CA VAL A 199 5.37 6.51 -10.67
C VAL A 199 5.84 5.67 -11.85
N GLY A 200 5.35 4.43 -11.95
CA GLY A 200 5.61 3.53 -13.06
C GLY A 200 4.65 3.77 -14.23
N LEU A 201 5.17 3.67 -15.45
CA LEU A 201 4.46 3.97 -16.70
C LEU A 201 4.54 2.77 -17.66
N GLY A 202 3.55 1.89 -17.61
CA GLY A 202 3.47 0.70 -18.47
C GLY A 202 2.67 0.93 -19.74
N ASN A 203 2.72 -0.02 -20.67
CA ASN A 203 1.65 -0.20 -21.65
C ASN A 203 0.72 -1.34 -21.18
N MET A 204 -0.30 -1.69 -21.98
CA MET A 204 -1.27 -2.74 -21.62
C MET A 204 -0.66 -4.15 -21.51
N VAL A 205 0.43 -4.43 -22.24
CA VAL A 205 1.14 -5.72 -22.24
C VAL A 205 2.10 -5.79 -21.05
N ASP A 206 2.85 -4.72 -20.82
CA ASP A 206 3.83 -4.58 -19.72
C ASP A 206 3.17 -4.13 -18.39
N SER A 207 1.92 -4.52 -18.15
CA SER A 207 1.01 -3.91 -17.16
C SER A 207 1.15 -4.43 -15.71
N GLY A 208 2.33 -4.96 -15.35
CA GLY A 208 2.64 -5.47 -14.01
C GLY A 208 2.73 -4.39 -12.92
N LEU A 209 3.23 -4.78 -11.74
CA LEU A 209 3.51 -3.87 -10.62
C LEU A 209 4.65 -2.89 -10.93
N TYR A 210 5.64 -3.35 -11.71
CA TYR A 210 6.86 -2.60 -12.05
C TYR A 210 7.02 -2.49 -13.58
N PRO A 211 6.49 -1.42 -14.19
CA PRO A 211 6.76 -1.07 -15.58
C PRO A 211 8.23 -0.76 -15.86
N ALA A 212 8.63 -0.86 -17.13
CA ALA A 212 10.00 -0.54 -17.57
C ALA A 212 10.36 0.95 -17.38
N ARG A 213 9.44 1.87 -17.71
CA ARG A 213 9.64 3.31 -17.51
C ARG A 213 9.07 3.77 -16.18
N SER A 214 9.76 4.69 -15.51
CA SER A 214 9.27 5.27 -14.26
C SER A 214 9.83 6.66 -13.94
N PHE A 215 9.20 7.35 -13.00
CA PHE A 215 9.72 8.53 -12.33
C PHE A 215 9.84 8.27 -10.82
N ALA A 216 11.02 8.49 -10.24
CA ALA A 216 11.11 8.76 -8.81
C ALA A 216 10.76 10.23 -8.53
N VAL A 217 10.06 10.50 -7.43
CA VAL A 217 9.66 11.85 -7.02
C VAL A 217 10.02 12.09 -5.56
N ASN A 218 10.78 13.15 -5.33
CA ASN A 218 11.02 13.71 -4.00
C ASN A 218 9.86 14.64 -3.66
N VAL A 219 9.02 14.25 -2.69
CA VAL A 219 7.81 15.02 -2.33
C VAL A 219 8.11 16.27 -1.49
N VAL A 220 9.32 16.37 -0.93
CA VAL A 220 9.82 17.49 -0.11
C VAL A 220 10.46 18.60 -0.97
N THR A 221 11.04 18.28 -2.13
CA THR A 221 11.55 19.29 -3.08
C THR A 221 10.62 19.53 -4.27
N GLY A 222 9.80 18.54 -4.64
CA GLY A 222 9.01 18.53 -5.87
C GLY A 222 9.81 18.12 -7.11
N GLN A 223 11.08 17.74 -6.96
CA GLN A 223 11.92 17.25 -8.05
C GLN A 223 11.58 15.80 -8.39
N SER A 224 11.64 15.48 -9.68
CA SER A 224 11.53 14.12 -10.19
C SER A 224 12.82 13.68 -10.89
N THR A 225 12.96 12.37 -11.10
CA THR A 225 14.04 11.75 -11.89
C THR A 225 13.42 10.66 -12.75
N ALA A 226 13.53 10.80 -14.06
CA ALA A 226 13.07 9.82 -15.03
C ALA A 226 14.05 8.64 -15.11
N TYR A 227 13.51 7.44 -15.32
CA TYR A 227 14.26 6.22 -15.61
C TYR A 227 13.61 5.51 -16.80
N ASP A 228 14.13 5.78 -17.99
CA ASP A 228 13.70 5.15 -19.25
C ASP A 228 14.46 3.85 -19.55
N HIS A 229 15.72 3.76 -19.08
CA HIS A 229 16.60 2.59 -19.19
C HIS A 229 17.22 2.27 -17.81
N PRO A 230 16.47 1.65 -16.87
CA PRO A 230 16.96 1.41 -15.51
C PRO A 230 18.14 0.42 -15.43
N ASP A 231 18.26 -0.47 -16.41
CA ASP A 231 19.30 -1.49 -16.56
C ASP A 231 20.71 -0.88 -16.72
N ASP A 232 20.83 0.24 -17.44
CA ASP A 232 22.12 0.96 -17.61
C ASP A 232 22.71 1.46 -16.28
N LEU A 233 21.90 1.55 -15.22
CA LEU A 233 22.32 2.00 -13.89
C LEU A 233 23.03 0.90 -13.08
N LEU A 234 22.85 -0.37 -13.45
CA LEU A 234 23.43 -1.51 -12.74
C LEU A 234 24.82 -1.82 -13.30
N SER A 235 25.87 -1.55 -12.53
CA SER A 235 27.27 -1.71 -12.97
C SER A 235 27.63 -3.07 -13.62
N PRO A 236 27.08 -4.23 -13.19
CA PRO A 236 27.30 -5.51 -13.88
C PRO A 236 26.78 -5.57 -15.33
N CYS A 237 25.77 -4.77 -15.67
CA CYS A 237 25.17 -4.72 -17.00
C CYS A 237 26.09 -4.09 -18.05
N GLY A 238 27.11 -3.31 -17.65
CA GLY A 238 28.14 -2.82 -18.57
C GLY A 238 29.04 -3.91 -19.19
N GLN A 239 28.87 -5.19 -18.80
CA GLN A 239 29.62 -6.34 -19.31
C GLN A 239 28.73 -7.58 -19.58
N ALA A 240 27.40 -7.46 -19.48
CA ALA A 240 26.46 -8.57 -19.60
C ALA A 240 25.19 -8.12 -20.33
N ASP A 241 24.49 -9.05 -20.98
CA ASP A 241 23.22 -8.79 -21.66
C ASP A 241 22.08 -8.64 -20.63
N CYS A 242 22.06 -7.50 -19.95
CA CYS A 242 20.90 -7.02 -19.22
C CYS A 242 19.92 -6.41 -20.21
N ALA A 243 18.65 -6.76 -20.08
CA ALA A 243 17.57 -6.15 -20.84
C ALA A 243 16.34 -5.96 -19.97
N ARG A 244 15.60 -4.88 -20.26
CA ARG A 244 14.31 -4.51 -19.67
C ARG A 244 14.42 -4.31 -18.16
N GLY A 245 15.34 -3.43 -17.77
CA GLY A 245 15.45 -2.94 -16.40
C GLY A 245 14.14 -2.31 -15.92
N ARG A 246 13.85 -2.48 -14.63
CA ARG A 246 12.63 -2.00 -13.96
C ARG A 246 13.01 -1.43 -12.60
N VAL A 247 12.53 -0.23 -12.28
CA VAL A 247 12.67 0.30 -10.91
C VAL A 247 11.60 -0.34 -10.04
N ILE A 248 12.04 -1.04 -9.00
CA ILE A 248 11.19 -1.77 -8.05
C ILE A 248 10.85 -0.87 -6.84
N ALA A 249 11.79 -0.02 -6.44
CA ALA A 249 11.59 1.01 -5.42
C ALA A 249 12.51 2.20 -5.68
N ALA A 250 12.05 3.42 -5.37
CA ALA A 250 12.87 4.61 -5.32
C ALA A 250 13.25 4.91 -3.87
N THR A 251 14.54 4.96 -3.54
CA THR A 251 15.03 5.29 -2.19
C THR A 251 15.77 6.63 -2.15
N PRO A 252 16.09 7.17 -0.96
CA PRO A 252 16.99 8.32 -0.82
C PRO A 252 18.36 8.12 -1.49
N GLU A 253 18.91 6.91 -1.38
CA GLU A 253 20.27 6.49 -1.79
C GLU A 253 20.37 6.06 -3.26
N GLY A 254 19.27 5.69 -3.90
CA GLY A 254 19.20 5.29 -5.32
C GLY A 254 17.92 4.50 -5.66
N PRO A 255 17.69 4.14 -6.94
CA PRO A 255 16.68 3.15 -7.29
C PRO A 255 17.16 1.73 -6.97
N LEU A 256 16.26 0.90 -6.46
CA LEU A 256 16.38 -0.56 -6.55
C LEU A 256 15.92 -0.98 -7.94
N VAL A 257 16.82 -1.59 -8.72
CA VAL A 257 16.53 -2.05 -10.09
C VAL A 257 16.55 -3.57 -10.14
N GLY A 258 15.62 -4.17 -10.88
CA GLY A 258 15.65 -5.57 -11.33
C GLY A 258 15.65 -5.69 -12.85
N VAL A 259 16.15 -6.80 -13.41
CA VAL A 259 16.18 -7.07 -14.86
C VAL A 259 15.53 -8.42 -15.20
N ASP A 260 15.04 -8.58 -16.43
CA ASP A 260 14.13 -9.68 -16.76
C ASP A 260 14.76 -11.08 -16.69
N ASN A 261 16.02 -11.22 -17.11
CA ASN A 261 16.74 -12.50 -17.17
C ASN A 261 17.47 -12.85 -15.86
N GLY A 262 17.00 -12.31 -14.73
CA GLY A 262 17.61 -12.46 -13.40
C GLY A 262 18.70 -11.43 -13.13
N GLY A 263 18.76 -10.98 -11.88
CA GLY A 263 19.62 -9.88 -11.42
C GLY A 263 18.80 -8.73 -10.81
N PHE A 264 19.25 -8.21 -9.67
CA PHE A 264 18.71 -6.99 -9.07
C PHE A 264 19.73 -6.33 -8.12
N GLY A 265 19.59 -5.04 -7.85
CA GLY A 265 20.49 -4.34 -6.93
C GLY A 265 20.09 -2.89 -6.64
N LEU A 266 20.52 -2.38 -5.49
CA LEU A 266 20.40 -0.95 -5.17
C LEU A 266 21.57 -0.22 -5.86
N VAL A 267 21.24 0.64 -6.82
CA VAL A 267 22.20 1.29 -7.72
C VAL A 267 23.28 2.04 -6.93
N GLY A 268 24.54 1.63 -7.12
CA GLY A 268 25.72 2.19 -6.44
C GLY A 268 26.12 1.52 -5.12
N HIS A 269 25.34 0.56 -4.59
CA HIS A 269 25.57 -0.03 -3.26
C HIS A 269 25.80 -1.54 -3.27
N TRP A 270 24.86 -2.33 -3.80
CA TRP A 270 24.92 -3.80 -3.77
C TRP A 270 24.13 -4.44 -4.92
N PHE A 271 24.43 -5.71 -5.23
CA PHE A 271 23.81 -6.46 -6.32
C PHE A 271 23.58 -7.94 -5.95
N SER A 272 22.60 -8.59 -6.56
CA SER A 272 22.08 -9.92 -6.16
C SER A 272 23.17 -10.98 -6.02
N ASP A 273 24.13 -11.04 -6.94
CA ASP A 273 25.23 -12.02 -6.93
C ASP A 273 26.16 -11.90 -5.69
N SER A 274 26.23 -10.75 -5.01
CA SER A 274 27.01 -10.58 -3.77
C SER A 274 26.22 -10.83 -2.48
N VAL A 275 24.89 -10.99 -2.55
CA VAL A 275 24.01 -11.14 -1.38
C VAL A 275 23.11 -12.38 -1.41
N ARG A 276 23.17 -13.18 -2.49
CA ARG A 276 22.32 -14.35 -2.70
C ARG A 276 22.41 -15.41 -1.58
N PRO A 277 21.31 -16.12 -1.26
CA PRO A 277 21.36 -17.27 -0.35
C PRO A 277 22.23 -18.43 -0.89
N SER A 278 22.75 -19.27 0.00
CA SER A 278 23.43 -20.52 -0.36
C SER A 278 22.49 -21.51 -1.05
N GLY A 279 22.96 -22.22 -2.08
CA GLY A 279 22.13 -23.16 -2.87
C GLY A 279 21.34 -22.50 -4.01
N THR A 280 21.59 -21.20 -4.26
CA THR A 280 21.01 -20.42 -5.37
C THR A 280 22.06 -20.02 -6.41
N GLU A 281 23.07 -20.88 -6.63
CA GLU A 281 24.11 -20.64 -7.63
C GLU A 281 23.53 -20.66 -9.06
N ARG A 282 24.21 -19.98 -10.00
CA ARG A 282 23.76 -19.78 -11.39
C ARG A 282 23.31 -21.06 -12.10
N THR A 283 22.21 -20.94 -12.84
CA THR A 283 21.52 -22.02 -13.58
C THR A 283 21.35 -21.68 -15.06
N GLY A 284 22.24 -22.19 -15.91
CA GLY A 284 22.16 -22.10 -17.37
C GLY A 284 23.02 -21.00 -18.00
N ASP A 285 23.15 -21.05 -19.33
CA ASP A 285 24.08 -20.21 -20.11
C ASP A 285 23.44 -18.90 -20.62
N LEU A 286 22.12 -18.71 -20.44
CA LEU A 286 21.34 -17.59 -20.99
C LEU A 286 20.91 -16.54 -19.95
N ALA A 287 21.15 -16.78 -18.66
CA ALA A 287 20.83 -15.88 -17.56
C ALA A 287 22.13 -15.38 -16.91
N PRO A 288 22.53 -14.11 -17.10
CA PRO A 288 23.81 -13.63 -16.58
C PRO A 288 23.86 -13.60 -15.05
N PHE A 289 22.73 -13.49 -14.36
CA PHE A 289 22.62 -13.44 -12.90
C PHE A 289 21.41 -14.24 -12.40
N ASN A 290 21.38 -14.59 -11.11
CA ASN A 290 20.21 -15.19 -10.46
C ASN A 290 19.53 -14.16 -9.53
N GLY A 291 18.27 -14.45 -9.19
CA GLY A 291 17.44 -13.66 -8.29
C GLY A 291 16.54 -12.67 -9.02
N LEU A 292 15.30 -12.56 -8.56
CA LEU A 292 14.31 -11.58 -8.95
C LEU A 292 13.91 -10.79 -7.70
N ALA A 293 14.01 -9.45 -7.74
CA ALA A 293 13.38 -8.59 -6.74
C ALA A 293 11.86 -8.59 -6.99
N TYR A 294 11.12 -9.31 -6.16
CA TYR A 294 9.67 -9.44 -6.29
C TYR A 294 8.94 -8.17 -5.83
N GLY A 295 9.47 -7.48 -4.82
CA GLY A 295 8.92 -6.21 -4.35
C GLY A 295 9.58 -5.73 -3.06
N VAL A 296 9.11 -4.58 -2.57
CA VAL A 296 9.65 -3.88 -1.39
C VAL A 296 8.50 -3.44 -0.48
N ILE A 297 8.73 -3.49 0.83
CA ILE A 297 7.94 -2.77 1.85
C ILE A 297 8.85 -2.47 3.06
N ASP A 298 8.67 -1.32 3.72
CA ASP A 298 9.28 -0.96 5.01
C ASP A 298 10.80 -1.23 5.17
N GLY A 299 11.57 -0.99 4.10
CA GLY A 299 13.03 -1.22 4.09
C GLY A 299 13.45 -2.69 3.89
N HIS A 300 12.52 -3.55 3.49
CA HIS A 300 12.73 -4.96 3.18
C HIS A 300 12.49 -5.24 1.68
N VAL A 301 13.41 -5.97 1.04
CA VAL A 301 13.24 -6.52 -0.32
C VAL A 301 12.84 -7.98 -0.22
N LEU A 302 11.69 -8.34 -0.76
CA LEU A 302 11.33 -9.73 -1.00
C LEU A 302 11.95 -10.16 -2.34
N ALA A 303 12.72 -11.25 -2.33
CA ALA A 303 13.38 -11.80 -3.50
C ALA A 303 13.08 -13.28 -3.69
N GLY A 304 13.08 -13.72 -4.95
CA GLY A 304 12.92 -15.12 -5.34
C GLY A 304 14.05 -15.58 -6.24
N TRP A 305 14.52 -16.81 -6.06
CA TRP A 305 15.75 -17.34 -6.68
C TRP A 305 15.51 -18.72 -7.27
N GLN A 306 16.15 -18.98 -8.42
CA GLN A 306 16.23 -20.33 -8.96
C GLN A 306 17.15 -21.19 -8.08
N THR A 307 16.75 -22.44 -7.87
CA THR A 307 17.49 -23.49 -7.16
C THR A 307 18.03 -24.52 -8.14
N ARG A 308 19.00 -25.34 -7.70
CA ARG A 308 19.83 -26.18 -8.57
C ARG A 308 19.15 -27.48 -9.08
N ASP A 309 17.83 -27.61 -8.97
CA ASP A 309 17.11 -28.86 -9.23
C ASP A 309 17.00 -29.16 -10.75
N LYS A 310 18.05 -29.80 -11.26
CA LYS A 310 18.16 -30.30 -12.63
C LYS A 310 17.41 -31.63 -12.78
N GLU A 311 16.23 -31.59 -13.37
CA GLU A 311 15.82 -32.44 -14.50
C GLU A 311 14.39 -32.14 -14.96
N ASP A 312 13.51 -31.69 -14.05
CA ASP A 312 12.10 -31.46 -14.35
C ASP A 312 11.71 -29.98 -14.22
N SER A 313 11.55 -29.30 -15.36
CA SER A 313 11.21 -27.86 -15.43
C SER A 313 9.80 -27.53 -14.94
N THR A 314 9.03 -28.53 -14.52
CA THR A 314 7.66 -28.38 -14.00
C THR A 314 7.59 -28.30 -12.46
N ALA A 315 8.69 -28.62 -11.76
CA ALA A 315 8.71 -28.85 -10.31
C ALA A 315 9.73 -28.02 -9.53
N ALA A 316 10.15 -26.87 -10.07
CA ALA A 316 11.07 -25.96 -9.38
C ALA A 316 10.49 -25.52 -8.03
N ASN A 317 11.22 -25.79 -6.94
CA ASN A 317 10.96 -25.21 -5.63
C ASN A 317 11.89 -24.00 -5.46
N PRO A 318 11.49 -22.78 -5.89
CA PRO A 318 12.35 -21.61 -5.75
C PRO A 318 12.64 -21.33 -4.28
N MET A 319 13.82 -20.77 -4.03
CA MET A 319 14.12 -20.19 -2.74
C MET A 319 13.56 -18.77 -2.72
N TRP A 320 12.84 -18.43 -1.67
CA TRP A 320 12.39 -17.09 -1.37
C TRP A 320 13.21 -16.54 -0.20
N SER A 321 13.47 -15.24 -0.19
CA SER A 321 14.24 -14.58 0.87
C SER A 321 13.82 -13.13 1.08
N VAL A 322 14.12 -12.63 2.28
CA VAL A 322 13.96 -11.22 2.62
C VAL A 322 15.35 -10.62 2.89
N HIS A 323 15.61 -9.47 2.28
CA HIS A 323 16.87 -8.73 2.37
C HIS A 323 16.62 -7.33 2.94
N ASP A 324 17.59 -6.84 3.71
CA ASP A 324 17.72 -5.44 4.10
C ASP A 324 17.91 -4.55 2.86
N LEU A 325 17.03 -3.57 2.60
CA LEU A 325 17.05 -2.77 1.36
C LEU A 325 18.33 -1.97 1.17
N GLY A 326 18.84 -1.35 2.24
CA GLY A 326 20.03 -0.49 2.17
C GLY A 326 21.32 -1.28 1.96
N THR A 327 21.44 -2.46 2.58
CA THR A 327 22.70 -3.24 2.58
C THR A 327 22.65 -4.54 1.78
N GLY A 328 21.48 -4.94 1.28
CA GLY A 328 21.22 -6.22 0.63
C GLY A 328 21.34 -7.44 1.56
N ARG A 329 21.65 -7.23 2.85
CA ARG A 329 21.94 -8.31 3.81
C ARG A 329 20.74 -9.24 3.98
N LEU A 330 20.96 -10.53 3.75
CA LEU A 330 19.96 -11.59 3.97
C LEU A 330 19.46 -11.59 5.42
N GLN A 331 18.14 -11.49 5.61
CA GLN A 331 17.48 -11.49 6.91
C GLN A 331 16.81 -12.84 7.20
N ALA A 332 16.12 -13.43 6.21
CA ALA A 332 15.46 -14.74 6.28
C ALA A 332 15.36 -15.39 4.88
N SER A 333 15.22 -16.72 4.82
CA SER A 333 14.97 -17.46 3.57
C SER A 333 14.23 -18.79 3.81
N MET A 334 13.52 -19.29 2.79
CA MET A 334 12.93 -20.63 2.75
C MET A 334 12.79 -21.12 1.31
N THR A 335 12.65 -22.42 1.09
CA THR A 335 12.03 -22.94 -0.14
C THR A 335 10.51 -22.84 -0.04
N CYS A 336 9.85 -22.48 -1.13
CA CYS A 336 8.38 -22.52 -1.22
C CYS A 336 7.97 -22.75 -2.67
N GLY A 337 7.10 -23.74 -2.91
CA GLY A 337 6.54 -24.09 -4.22
C GLY A 337 5.53 -23.06 -4.76
N TYR A 338 5.82 -21.77 -4.61
CA TYR A 338 5.15 -20.69 -5.33
C TYR A 338 6.05 -20.25 -6.47
N ASP A 339 5.55 -20.48 -7.69
CA ASP A 339 6.22 -20.18 -8.95
C ASP A 339 6.62 -18.69 -9.04
N LEU A 340 7.85 -18.43 -9.48
CA LEU A 340 8.34 -17.08 -9.78
C LEU A 340 7.73 -16.51 -11.07
N ASN A 341 7.02 -17.35 -11.84
CA ASN A 341 6.48 -17.08 -13.17
C ASN A 341 7.59 -16.69 -14.19
N ASN A 342 8.85 -16.98 -13.85
CA ASN A 342 10.07 -16.57 -14.54
C ASN A 342 10.40 -17.45 -15.75
N ASN A 343 9.38 -17.84 -16.52
CA ASN A 343 9.57 -18.51 -17.79
C ASN A 343 10.34 -17.56 -18.73
N ILE A 344 11.63 -17.86 -18.92
CA ILE A 344 12.58 -17.01 -19.68
C ILE A 344 12.08 -16.74 -21.12
N ASN A 345 11.27 -17.64 -21.67
CA ASN A 345 10.64 -17.52 -23.00
C ASN A 345 9.29 -16.75 -23.02
N ALA A 346 8.71 -16.45 -21.86
CA ALA A 346 7.45 -15.72 -21.71
C ALA A 346 7.66 -14.27 -21.23
N GLY A 347 8.75 -14.00 -20.51
CA GLY A 347 9.04 -12.70 -19.88
C GLY A 347 8.22 -12.43 -18.62
N ASN A 348 8.69 -11.51 -17.78
CA ASN A 348 8.02 -11.17 -16.51
C ASN A 348 6.86 -10.20 -16.78
N TYR A 349 5.79 -10.72 -17.37
CA TYR A 349 4.67 -9.95 -17.89
C TYR A 349 3.32 -10.50 -17.46
N GLY A 350 2.43 -9.59 -17.07
CA GLY A 350 1.03 -9.86 -16.78
C GLY A 350 0.65 -9.68 -15.31
N SER A 351 -0.31 -8.80 -15.06
CA SER A 351 -0.92 -8.48 -13.77
C SER A 351 -1.68 -9.63 -13.07
N ASN A 352 -1.59 -10.86 -13.58
CA ASN A 352 -2.43 -11.99 -13.19
C ASN A 352 -1.92 -12.78 -11.95
N ARG A 353 -0.68 -12.53 -11.47
CA ARG A 353 -0.06 -13.27 -10.34
C ARG A 353 0.81 -12.43 -9.40
N GLU A 354 0.90 -11.12 -9.65
CA GLU A 354 1.72 -10.20 -8.86
C GLU A 354 0.89 -9.61 -7.70
N TYR A 355 0.99 -10.25 -6.53
CA TYR A 355 0.38 -9.78 -5.29
C TYR A 355 1.33 -8.75 -4.67
N GLY A 356 0.79 -7.61 -4.21
CA GLY A 356 1.61 -6.64 -3.48
C GLY A 356 2.26 -7.25 -2.24
N VAL A 357 3.47 -6.77 -1.89
CA VAL A 357 4.10 -7.12 -0.61
C VAL A 357 3.36 -6.41 0.51
N VAL A 358 3.07 -7.11 1.60
CA VAL A 358 2.36 -6.61 2.79
C VAL A 358 3.12 -6.98 4.06
N ALA A 359 3.07 -6.12 5.06
CA ALA A 359 3.72 -6.32 6.36
C ALA A 359 2.69 -6.35 7.51
N SER A 360 3.11 -6.82 8.69
CA SER A 360 2.44 -6.44 9.94
C SER A 360 2.83 -5.00 10.34
N PRO A 361 1.95 -4.24 11.02
CA PRO A 361 2.24 -2.89 11.51
C PRO A 361 3.53 -2.73 12.32
N ASP A 362 3.96 -3.77 13.04
CA ASP A 362 5.23 -3.82 13.79
C ASP A 362 6.48 -4.19 12.93
N GLY A 363 6.30 -4.43 11.63
CA GLY A 363 7.36 -4.85 10.69
C GLY A 363 7.87 -6.28 10.91
N ARG A 364 7.31 -7.04 11.85
CA ARG A 364 7.80 -8.38 12.19
C ARG A 364 7.50 -9.42 11.13
N TYR A 365 6.33 -9.36 10.51
CA TYR A 365 5.90 -10.29 9.48
C TYR A 365 5.87 -9.60 8.13
N LEU A 366 6.28 -10.32 7.09
CA LEU A 366 6.21 -9.88 5.70
C LEU A 366 5.63 -11.01 4.84
N ALA A 367 4.73 -10.67 3.92
CA ALA A 367 4.18 -11.62 2.96
C ALA A 367 4.07 -11.02 1.56
N ALA A 368 4.10 -11.88 0.54
CA ALA A 368 3.47 -11.60 -0.75
C ALA A 368 2.79 -12.86 -1.26
N GLY A 369 1.49 -12.76 -1.55
CA GLY A 369 0.70 -13.93 -1.93
C GLY A 369 0.80 -15.06 -0.89
N PRO A 370 1.37 -16.24 -1.23
CA PRO A 370 1.47 -17.37 -0.31
C PRO A 370 2.85 -17.49 0.37
N VAL A 371 3.77 -16.57 0.08
CA VAL A 371 5.13 -16.54 0.64
C VAL A 371 5.10 -15.64 1.86
N VAL A 372 5.39 -16.17 3.04
CA VAL A 372 5.32 -15.42 4.30
C VAL A 372 6.60 -15.65 5.13
N PHE A 373 7.01 -14.63 5.89
CA PHE A 373 8.16 -14.66 6.79
C PHE A 373 7.83 -14.05 8.16
N ASP A 374 8.30 -14.69 9.24
CA ASP A 374 8.49 -14.09 10.56
C ASP A 374 9.96 -13.65 10.65
N LEU A 375 10.21 -12.35 10.51
CA LEU A 375 11.56 -11.78 10.45
C LEU A 375 12.26 -11.79 11.81
N GLN A 376 11.49 -11.70 12.92
CA GLN A 376 12.03 -11.83 14.27
C GLN A 376 12.55 -13.25 14.53
N ARG A 377 11.81 -14.28 14.09
CA ARG A 377 12.24 -15.70 14.19
C ARG A 377 13.09 -16.17 13.02
N LYS A 378 13.26 -15.34 11.97
CA LYS A 378 13.90 -15.67 10.69
C LYS A 378 13.32 -16.93 10.01
N LYS A 379 12.03 -17.17 10.19
CA LYS A 379 11.31 -18.38 9.75
C LYS A 379 10.43 -18.04 8.55
N GLY A 380 10.58 -18.79 7.45
CA GLY A 380 9.62 -18.77 6.35
C GLY A 380 8.43 -19.71 6.59
N ILE A 381 7.27 -19.37 6.03
CA ILE A 381 6.00 -20.11 6.11
C ILE A 381 5.40 -20.17 4.72
N CYS A 382 5.35 -21.36 4.12
CA CYS A 382 4.85 -21.56 2.76
C CYS A 382 3.34 -21.87 2.76
N LEU A 383 2.54 -20.93 2.27
CA LEU A 383 1.08 -21.06 2.11
C LEU A 383 0.66 -21.47 0.69
N ALA A 384 1.61 -21.97 -0.12
CA ALA A 384 1.37 -22.46 -1.47
C ALA A 384 0.56 -23.78 -1.48
N LYS A 385 0.11 -24.18 -2.67
CA LYS A 385 -0.65 -25.42 -2.89
C LYS A 385 0.18 -26.62 -2.44
N SER A 386 -0.38 -27.49 -1.60
CA SER A 386 0.32 -28.64 -1.02
C SER A 386 -0.66 -29.77 -0.75
N GLY A 387 -0.51 -30.90 -1.46
CA GLY A 387 -1.53 -31.95 -1.50
C GLY A 387 -2.90 -31.36 -1.91
N ASP A 388 -3.94 -31.73 -1.17
CA ASP A 388 -5.30 -31.19 -1.36
C ASP A 388 -5.48 -29.75 -0.85
N ARG A 389 -4.52 -29.20 -0.09
CA ARG A 389 -4.59 -27.83 0.42
C ARG A 389 -4.31 -26.84 -0.72
N LYS A 390 -5.34 -26.07 -1.10
CA LYS A 390 -5.22 -24.93 -2.02
C LYS A 390 -4.28 -23.85 -1.47
N ALA A 391 -3.66 -23.09 -2.37
CA ALA A 391 -2.84 -21.94 -1.98
C ALA A 391 -3.68 -20.86 -1.29
N ILE A 392 -3.08 -20.13 -0.34
CA ILE A 392 -3.70 -19.01 0.37
C ILE A 392 -2.92 -17.73 0.06
N MET A 393 -3.63 -16.71 -0.43
CA MET A 393 -3.07 -15.40 -0.72
C MET A 393 -3.30 -14.49 0.50
N ILE A 394 -2.22 -14.07 1.16
CA ILE A 394 -2.30 -13.10 2.27
C ILE A 394 -2.58 -11.70 1.72
N ILE A 395 -3.44 -10.97 2.43
CA ILE A 395 -3.88 -9.61 2.14
C ILE A 395 -3.45 -8.65 3.25
N SER A 396 -3.42 -9.11 4.52
CA SER A 396 -2.97 -8.32 5.66
C SER A 396 -2.55 -9.20 6.84
N ILE A 397 -1.73 -8.66 7.76
CA ILE A 397 -1.17 -9.39 8.90
C ILE A 397 -1.29 -8.54 10.18
N ARG A 398 -1.66 -9.15 11.31
CA ARG A 398 -1.67 -8.53 12.64
C ARG A 398 -0.33 -8.78 13.35
N ASP A 399 0.03 -7.88 14.26
CA ASP A 399 1.27 -7.94 15.05
C ASP A 399 1.35 -9.23 15.92
N ASP A 400 0.19 -9.77 16.32
CA ASP A 400 0.07 -11.08 17.01
C ASP A 400 0.45 -12.30 16.13
N GLY A 401 0.49 -12.15 14.80
CA GLY A 401 0.74 -13.23 13.84
C GLY A 401 -0.50 -13.80 13.16
N THR A 402 -1.69 -13.27 13.45
CA THR A 402 -2.91 -13.58 12.70
C THR A 402 -2.84 -12.93 11.32
N ALA A 403 -2.76 -13.74 10.27
CA ALA A 403 -2.84 -13.28 8.89
C ALA A 403 -4.24 -13.52 8.31
N TYR A 404 -4.69 -12.58 7.48
CA TYR A 404 -5.95 -12.67 6.73
C TYR A 404 -5.69 -12.69 5.23
N GLY A 405 -6.53 -13.43 4.52
CA GLY A 405 -6.34 -13.65 3.09
C GLY A 405 -7.52 -14.34 2.42
N ALA A 406 -7.28 -14.83 1.21
CA ALA A 406 -8.25 -15.60 0.45
C ALA A 406 -7.62 -16.84 -0.20
N VAL A 407 -8.41 -17.90 -0.35
CA VAL A 407 -7.99 -19.11 -1.08
C VAL A 407 -7.86 -18.81 -2.57
N GLN A 408 -6.73 -19.18 -3.18
CA GLN A 408 -6.52 -19.07 -4.63
C GLN A 408 -7.49 -20.01 -5.36
N GLN A 409 -8.13 -19.50 -6.42
CA GLN A 409 -8.99 -20.29 -7.29
C GLN A 409 -8.22 -20.72 -8.53
N ASP A 410 -8.24 -22.02 -8.86
CA ASP A 410 -7.63 -22.58 -10.07
C ASP A 410 -8.39 -22.18 -11.36
N SER A 411 -9.55 -21.51 -11.27
CA SER A 411 -10.36 -21.06 -12.41
C SER A 411 -11.12 -19.77 -12.13
N THR A 412 -11.17 -18.85 -13.10
CA THR A 412 -11.84 -17.54 -13.02
C THR A 412 -13.34 -17.59 -13.35
N ALA A 413 -14.04 -18.64 -12.93
CA ALA A 413 -15.46 -18.83 -13.22
C ALA A 413 -16.32 -17.70 -12.62
N GLU A 414 -16.92 -16.88 -13.48
CA GLU A 414 -17.57 -15.63 -13.07
C GLU A 414 -18.63 -15.84 -11.98
N GLY A 415 -18.55 -15.05 -10.90
CA GLY A 415 -19.51 -15.06 -9.80
C GLY A 415 -19.12 -15.89 -8.56
N THR A 416 -18.00 -16.61 -8.57
CA THR A 416 -17.51 -17.32 -7.37
C THR A 416 -16.52 -16.46 -6.58
N GLU A 417 -16.95 -15.88 -5.46
CA GLU A 417 -16.05 -15.12 -4.57
C GLU A 417 -14.95 -16.03 -3.96
N PRO A 418 -13.69 -15.59 -3.89
CA PRO A 418 -12.64 -16.29 -3.16
C PRO A 418 -13.00 -16.51 -1.69
N ALA A 419 -12.75 -17.71 -1.17
CA ALA A 419 -13.07 -18.03 0.22
C ALA A 419 -12.11 -17.30 1.16
N ALA A 420 -12.64 -16.40 1.99
CA ALA A 420 -11.90 -15.68 3.02
C ALA A 420 -11.35 -16.65 4.08
N VAL A 421 -10.10 -16.46 4.49
CA VAL A 421 -9.38 -17.31 5.44
C VAL A 421 -8.59 -16.50 6.47
N GLN A 422 -8.36 -17.14 7.61
CA GLN A 422 -7.42 -16.72 8.66
C GLN A 422 -6.37 -17.82 8.87
N VAL A 423 -5.13 -17.43 9.11
CA VAL A 423 -4.00 -18.32 9.47
C VAL A 423 -3.29 -17.74 10.69
N ASP A 424 -2.80 -18.58 11.61
CA ASP A 424 -1.83 -18.18 12.64
C ASP A 424 -0.41 -18.49 12.14
N LEU A 425 0.41 -17.45 11.96
CA LEU A 425 1.77 -17.57 11.47
C LEU A 425 2.76 -18.09 12.53
N ASN A 426 2.43 -18.05 13.81
CA ASN A 426 3.26 -18.62 14.87
C ASN A 426 3.29 -20.14 14.75
N GLU A 427 2.11 -20.75 14.69
CA GLU A 427 1.90 -22.19 14.56
C GLU A 427 2.17 -22.66 13.12
N GLY A 428 1.54 -22.02 12.13
CA GLY A 428 1.85 -22.17 10.71
C GLY A 428 0.70 -22.70 9.84
N PRO A 429 1.02 -23.40 8.72
CA PRO A 429 0.14 -23.59 7.57
C PRO A 429 -1.17 -24.35 7.85
N ASP A 430 -1.18 -25.20 8.87
CA ASP A 430 -2.28 -26.12 9.18
C ASP A 430 -3.36 -25.48 10.09
N THR A 431 -3.12 -24.27 10.61
CA THR A 431 -4.11 -23.47 11.33
C THR A 431 -5.13 -22.77 10.42
N ALA A 432 -4.95 -22.89 9.10
CA ALA A 432 -5.74 -22.19 8.10
C ALA A 432 -7.24 -22.56 8.19
N LYS A 433 -8.06 -21.58 8.58
CA LYS A 433 -9.52 -21.73 8.75
C LYS A 433 -10.30 -20.80 7.84
N GLY A 434 -11.36 -21.32 7.23
CA GLY A 434 -12.32 -20.52 6.47
C GLY A 434 -13.15 -19.62 7.38
N LEU A 435 -13.31 -18.36 7.00
CA LEU A 435 -14.02 -17.35 7.78
C LEU A 435 -15.54 -17.30 7.51
N GLY A 436 -16.03 -18.08 6.55
CA GLY A 436 -17.42 -18.07 6.10
C GLY A 436 -17.61 -17.34 4.76
N ARG A 437 -18.80 -17.49 4.16
CA ARG A 437 -19.14 -16.85 2.89
C ARG A 437 -19.54 -15.39 3.12
N GLY A 438 -19.00 -14.48 2.31
CA GLY A 438 -19.29 -13.04 2.41
C GLY A 438 -18.57 -12.34 3.57
N THR A 439 -17.64 -13.00 4.26
CA THR A 439 -16.79 -12.37 5.28
C THR A 439 -15.69 -11.55 4.61
N ILE A 440 -15.66 -10.26 4.92
CA ILE A 440 -14.72 -9.30 4.36
C ILE A 440 -13.48 -9.28 5.27
N VAL A 441 -12.29 -9.51 4.70
CA VAL A 441 -11.01 -9.40 5.41
C VAL A 441 -10.54 -7.93 5.47
N PRO A 442 -9.79 -7.52 6.51
CA PRO A 442 -9.23 -6.17 6.56
C PRO A 442 -8.13 -5.99 5.49
N LEU A 443 -8.10 -4.80 4.89
CA LEU A 443 -6.99 -4.32 4.06
C LEU A 443 -5.82 -3.85 4.93
N VAL A 444 -6.11 -3.23 6.08
CA VAL A 444 -5.13 -2.84 7.10
C VAL A 444 -5.66 -3.27 8.46
N THR A 445 -4.79 -3.85 9.29
CA THR A 445 -5.15 -4.66 10.46
C THR A 445 -5.23 -3.91 11.78
N ASN A 446 -4.39 -2.88 11.97
CA ASN A 446 -4.28 -2.09 13.20
C ASN A 446 -4.14 -0.59 12.88
N MET A 447 -5.26 0.11 12.81
CA MET A 447 -5.35 1.57 12.69
C MET A 447 -5.86 2.16 14.01
N LYS A 448 -4.95 2.24 15.00
CA LYS A 448 -5.25 2.60 16.40
C LYS A 448 -6.28 1.66 17.06
N GLY A 449 -6.05 0.34 16.94
CA GLY A 449 -6.97 -0.67 17.48
C GLY A 449 -8.25 -0.85 16.66
N ALA A 450 -8.11 -0.97 15.34
CA ALA A 450 -9.22 -1.10 14.40
C ALA A 450 -8.73 -1.63 13.03
N GLY A 451 -9.53 -2.47 12.37
CA GLY A 451 -9.29 -2.90 11.00
C GLY A 451 -9.94 -1.96 10.00
N LEU A 452 -9.28 -1.72 8.86
CA LEU A 452 -9.81 -1.02 7.68
C LEU A 452 -10.35 -2.03 6.67
N PHE A 453 -11.62 -1.91 6.31
CA PHE A 453 -12.34 -2.80 5.40
C PHE A 453 -12.90 -2.00 4.22
N LEU A 454 -12.91 -2.60 3.03
CA LEU A 454 -13.56 -2.07 1.84
C LEU A 454 -14.71 -2.98 1.42
N SER A 455 -15.85 -2.39 1.11
CA SER A 455 -17.06 -3.08 0.64
C SER A 455 -17.81 -2.22 -0.37
N ARG A 456 -18.98 -2.67 -0.84
CA ARG A 456 -19.92 -1.80 -1.56
C ARG A 456 -21.26 -1.74 -0.87
N ASP A 457 -21.96 -0.63 -1.03
CA ASP A 457 -23.35 -0.50 -0.59
C ASP A 457 -24.33 -1.03 -1.65
N ASP A 458 -25.62 -1.02 -1.31
CA ASP A 458 -26.71 -1.52 -2.17
C ASP A 458 -26.87 -0.69 -3.45
N ASN A 459 -26.34 0.54 -3.48
CA ASN A 459 -26.27 1.41 -4.66
C ASN A 459 -25.00 1.18 -5.50
N GLY A 460 -24.10 0.30 -5.04
CA GLY A 460 -22.81 0.00 -5.67
C GLY A 460 -21.68 0.99 -5.37
N ALA A 461 -21.88 1.98 -4.51
CA ALA A 461 -20.83 2.92 -4.09
C ALA A 461 -19.76 2.21 -3.27
N LEU A 462 -18.50 2.66 -3.34
CA LEU A 462 -17.41 2.10 -2.54
C LEU A 462 -17.60 2.53 -1.09
N ARG A 463 -17.82 1.59 -0.18
CA ARG A 463 -17.91 1.85 1.26
C ARG A 463 -16.57 1.57 1.92
N VAL A 464 -16.08 2.56 2.65
CA VAL A 464 -14.92 2.48 3.54
C VAL A 464 -15.43 2.32 4.95
N SER A 465 -14.91 1.32 5.65
CA SER A 465 -15.41 0.88 6.95
C SER A 465 -14.24 0.64 7.88
N LEU A 466 -14.18 1.32 9.03
CA LEU A 466 -13.37 0.86 10.14
C LEU A 466 -14.22 0.10 11.15
N ARG A 467 -13.66 -0.98 11.69
CA ARG A 467 -14.26 -1.77 12.77
C ARG A 467 -13.25 -2.01 13.88
N ARG A 468 -13.67 -1.78 15.13
CA ARG A 468 -12.82 -1.91 16.31
C ARG A 468 -12.34 -3.33 16.51
N GLU A 469 -11.16 -3.48 17.11
CA GLU A 469 -10.71 -4.74 17.69
C GLU A 469 -11.45 -5.02 19.00
N ARG A 470 -11.55 -6.30 19.40
CA ARG A 470 -12.23 -6.76 20.62
C ARG A 470 -11.31 -6.84 21.84
#